data_AF-A0A2D6EGB7-F1
#
_entry.id   AF-A0A2D6EGB7-F1
#
_cell.length_a   1.000
_cell.length_b   1.000
_cell.length_c   1.000
_cell.angle_alpha   90.00
_cell.angle_beta   90.00
_cell.angle_gamma   90.00
#
_symmetry.space_group_name_H-M   'P 1'
#
loop_
_entity.id
_entity.type
_entity.pdbx_description
1 polymer ?
#
loop_
_entity_poly.entity_id
_entity_poly.type
_entity_poly.pdbx_seq_one_letter_code
_entity_poly.pdbx_strand_id
1 'polypeptide(L)'
;MADYLDDSATLVGCPTEAEAAALGGSVVATIDGVTVVSVPMGDANAGMETAMAGDGDALVPGTDYNATTTLSCTVGANASAAMCDAGVKRGWGDDGTTLVEVTKPDGTKRAIYFQGTEAYGADSAQADGSAGWDFEATRSGDESTIVFGPERYVIPDALVVGG
;
A
#
# COMPACT_ATOMS: atom_id res chain seq x y z
N MET A 1 -14.50 22.62 -34.18
CA MET A 1 -15.23 22.40 -32.92
C MET A 1 -14.34 22.90 -31.80
N ALA A 2 -14.81 23.88 -31.03
CA ALA A 2 -14.05 24.39 -29.89
C ALA A 2 -14.29 23.45 -28.71
N ASP A 3 -13.23 22.78 -28.29
CA ASP A 3 -13.15 21.98 -27.08
C ASP A 3 -13.23 22.96 -25.90
N TYR A 4 -14.43 23.13 -25.33
CA TYR A 4 -14.72 24.16 -24.32
C TYR A 4 -14.97 23.59 -22.92
N LEU A 5 -14.71 22.31 -22.71
CA LEU A 5 -15.04 21.59 -21.48
C LEU A 5 -13.83 20.77 -21.03
N ASP A 6 -12.82 21.45 -20.50
CA ASP A 6 -12.04 20.84 -19.43
C ASP A 6 -12.96 20.80 -18.20
N ASP A 7 -13.27 19.62 -17.67
CA ASP A 7 -14.13 19.39 -16.48
C ASP A 7 -13.62 20.11 -15.20
N SER A 8 -12.47 20.78 -15.29
CA SER A 8 -11.77 21.52 -14.25
C SER A 8 -11.83 23.05 -14.42
N ALA A 9 -12.59 23.59 -15.37
CA ALA A 9 -12.69 25.04 -15.56
C ALA A 9 -14.00 25.65 -15.06
N THR A 10 -13.93 26.81 -14.41
CA THR A 10 -15.11 27.61 -14.06
C THR A 10 -15.26 28.78 -15.02
N LEU A 11 -16.47 28.98 -15.52
CA LEU A 11 -16.82 30.09 -16.39
C LEU A 11 -17.14 31.33 -15.57
N VAL A 12 -16.34 32.37 -15.75
CA VAL A 12 -16.54 33.67 -15.11
C VAL A 12 -16.95 34.69 -16.17
N GLY A 13 -18.06 35.39 -15.93
CA GLY A 13 -18.50 36.51 -16.75
C GLY A 13 -17.89 37.82 -16.26
N CYS A 14 -17.04 38.44 -17.07
CA CYS A 14 -16.41 39.72 -16.77
C CYS A 14 -17.10 40.84 -17.56
N PRO A 15 -17.53 41.93 -16.89
CA PRO A 15 -18.14 43.07 -17.57
C PRO A 15 -17.12 43.90 -18.36
N THR A 16 -15.81 43.74 -18.11
CA THR A 16 -14.74 44.39 -18.88
C THR A 16 -13.58 43.44 -19.23
N GLU A 17 -12.91 43.69 -20.36
CA GLU A 17 -11.74 42.89 -20.80
C GLU A 17 -10.54 43.00 -19.84
N ALA A 18 -10.42 44.13 -19.13
CA ALA A 18 -9.36 44.34 -18.13
C ALA A 18 -9.52 43.42 -16.91
N GLU A 19 -10.76 43.16 -16.48
CA GLU A 19 -11.07 42.21 -15.40
C GLU A 19 -10.89 40.77 -15.86
N ALA A 20 -11.21 40.47 -17.12
CA ALA A 20 -10.97 39.17 -17.74
C ALA A 20 -9.47 38.83 -17.78
N ALA A 21 -8.62 39.79 -18.16
CA ALA A 21 -7.16 39.62 -18.20
C ALA A 21 -6.54 39.38 -16.81
N ALA A 22 -7.16 39.91 -15.75
CA ALA A 22 -6.69 39.72 -14.38
C ALA A 22 -6.95 38.32 -13.82
N LEU A 23 -7.90 37.56 -14.39
CA LEU A 23 -8.27 36.21 -13.91
C LEU A 23 -7.31 35.11 -14.36
N GLY A 24 -6.38 35.39 -15.29
CA GLY A 24 -5.39 34.41 -15.75
C GLY A 24 -5.98 33.23 -16.54
N GLY A 25 -7.23 33.34 -16.99
CA GLY A 25 -7.93 32.35 -17.80
C GLY A 25 -7.96 32.68 -19.30
N SER A 26 -8.55 31.79 -20.09
CA SER A 26 -8.72 31.98 -21.55
C SER A 26 -10.09 32.55 -21.88
N VAL A 27 -10.14 33.57 -22.75
CA VAL A 27 -11.43 34.14 -23.23
C VAL A 27 -12.09 33.14 -24.17
N VAL A 28 -13.32 32.75 -23.84
CA VAL A 28 -14.06 31.71 -24.56
C VAL A 28 -15.16 32.26 -25.45
N ALA A 29 -15.79 33.37 -25.05
CA ALA A 29 -16.82 34.03 -25.83
C ALA A 29 -17.05 35.46 -25.34
N THR A 30 -17.59 36.31 -26.20
CA THR A 30 -18.15 37.60 -25.81
C THR A 30 -19.63 37.61 -26.19
N ILE A 31 -20.51 37.76 -25.20
CA ILE A 31 -21.96 37.68 -25.38
C ILE A 31 -22.56 38.94 -24.74
N ASP A 32 -23.25 39.75 -25.53
CA ASP A 32 -23.94 40.98 -25.07
C ASP A 32 -23.07 41.93 -24.23
N GLY A 33 -21.79 42.07 -24.59
CA GLY A 33 -20.84 42.93 -23.88
C GLY A 33 -20.22 42.32 -22.61
N VAL A 34 -20.56 41.06 -22.29
CA VAL A 34 -19.95 40.29 -21.21
C VAL A 34 -18.90 39.35 -21.80
N THR A 35 -17.67 39.44 -21.30
CA THR A 35 -16.56 38.56 -21.70
C THR A 35 -16.60 37.33 -20.82
N VAL A 36 -16.79 36.16 -21.42
CA VAL A 36 -16.75 34.87 -20.74
C VAL A 36 -15.31 34.37 -20.74
N VAL A 37 -14.80 34.11 -19.54
CA VAL A 37 -13.44 33.59 -19.32
C VAL A 37 -13.54 32.20 -18.72
N SER A 38 -12.86 31.24 -19.34
CA SER A 38 -12.57 29.93 -18.75
C SER A 38 -11.35 30.07 -17.86
N VAL A 39 -11.58 30.05 -16.54
CA VAL A 39 -10.50 30.06 -15.55
C VAL A 39 -10.25 28.61 -15.15
N PRO A 40 -9.05 28.07 -15.41
CA PRO A 40 -8.72 26.74 -14.93
C PRO A 40 -8.69 26.80 -13.40
N MET A 41 -9.59 26.07 -12.75
CA MET A 41 -9.29 25.61 -11.40
C MET A 41 -8.22 24.55 -11.63
N GLY A 42 -6.95 24.94 -11.49
CA GLY A 42 -5.84 24.00 -11.64
C GLY A 42 -6.14 22.69 -10.89
N ASP A 43 -5.58 21.57 -11.34
CA ASP A 43 -6.00 20.24 -10.89
C ASP A 43 -6.26 20.24 -9.39
N ALA A 44 -7.45 19.81 -8.95
CA ALA A 44 -7.73 19.71 -7.51
C ALA A 44 -6.75 18.76 -6.79
N ASN A 45 -5.97 17.99 -7.57
CA ASN A 45 -4.90 17.10 -7.17
C ASN A 45 -3.49 17.69 -7.39
N ALA A 46 -3.34 18.91 -7.92
CA ALA A 46 -2.06 19.62 -8.04
C ALA A 46 -1.53 19.97 -6.64
N GLY A 47 -0.81 19.01 -6.05
CA GLY A 47 -0.36 19.00 -4.66
C GLY A 47 -0.53 17.64 -3.97
N MET A 48 -1.40 16.78 -4.49
CA MET A 48 -1.56 15.38 -4.08
C MET A 48 -0.59 14.43 -4.81
N GLU A 49 0.05 14.90 -5.88
CA GLU A 49 0.91 14.06 -6.74
C GLU A 49 2.35 13.89 -6.21
N THR A 50 2.64 14.41 -5.02
CA THR A 50 3.97 14.23 -4.38
C THR A 50 3.91 13.64 -2.96
N ALA A 51 2.74 13.23 -2.46
CA ALA A 51 2.64 12.60 -1.14
C ALA A 51 3.00 11.10 -1.14
N MET A 52 3.34 10.49 -2.29
CA MET A 52 3.59 9.04 -2.39
C MET A 52 4.84 8.69 -3.20
N ALA A 53 5.84 9.57 -3.20
CA ALA A 53 7.21 9.21 -3.56
C ALA A 53 8.13 9.70 -2.45
N GLY A 54 7.95 9.15 -1.25
CA GLY A 54 9.04 9.16 -0.29
C GLY A 54 10.13 8.24 -0.82
N ASP A 55 11.39 8.68 -0.77
CA ASP A 55 12.60 7.88 -1.08
C ASP A 55 12.81 6.68 -0.11
N GLY A 56 11.74 6.06 0.37
CA GLY A 56 11.73 4.94 1.30
C GLY A 56 10.35 4.30 1.41
N ASP A 57 10.35 3.02 1.76
CA ASP A 57 9.14 2.23 1.93
C ASP A 57 8.33 2.68 3.16
N ALA A 58 7.19 3.32 2.93
CA ALA A 58 6.42 4.02 3.97
C ALA A 58 5.86 3.06 5.03
N LEU A 59 5.75 3.55 6.28
CA LEU A 59 5.11 2.82 7.38
C LEU A 59 3.60 3.09 7.43
N VAL A 60 2.83 2.08 7.79
CA VAL A 60 1.41 2.19 8.12
C VAL A 60 1.27 3.03 9.41
N PRO A 61 0.48 4.12 9.41
CA PRO A 61 0.34 5.01 10.56
C PRO A 61 -0.02 4.27 11.86
N GLY A 62 0.75 4.53 12.92
CA GLY A 62 0.53 3.90 14.23
C GLY A 62 1.09 2.49 14.37
N THR A 63 1.90 2.02 13.41
CA THR A 63 2.58 0.73 13.46
C THR A 63 4.04 0.84 13.03
N ASP A 64 4.81 -0.21 13.28
CA ASP A 64 6.18 -0.36 12.77
C ASP A 64 6.23 -1.18 11.46
N TYR A 65 5.11 -1.32 10.76
CA TYR A 65 5.01 -2.14 9.55
C TYR A 65 4.93 -1.27 8.29
N ASN A 66 5.56 -1.71 7.21
CA ASN A 66 5.42 -1.07 5.90
C ASN A 66 4.07 -1.40 5.23
N ALA A 67 3.51 -2.57 5.54
CA ALA A 67 2.16 -2.95 5.13
C ALA A 67 1.55 -3.93 6.14
N THR A 68 0.23 -3.99 6.16
CA THR A 68 -0.52 -4.96 6.95
C THR A 68 -1.57 -5.65 6.08
N THR A 69 -1.92 -6.87 6.43
CA THR A 69 -2.97 -7.64 5.75
C THR A 69 -3.55 -8.69 6.70
N THR A 70 -4.58 -9.38 6.26
CA THR A 70 -5.06 -10.60 6.89
C THR A 70 -4.82 -11.77 5.93
N LEU A 71 -4.26 -12.86 6.44
CA LEU A 71 -3.87 -14.02 5.64
C LEU A 71 -4.41 -15.33 6.20
N SER A 72 -4.45 -16.36 5.35
CA SER A 72 -4.85 -17.70 5.78
C SER A 72 -3.74 -18.36 6.59
N CYS A 73 -4.07 -18.81 7.79
CA CYS A 73 -3.15 -19.50 8.69
C CYS A 73 -3.81 -20.73 9.33
N THR A 74 -3.00 -21.66 9.81
CA THR A 74 -3.45 -22.79 10.63
C THR A 74 -2.45 -22.94 11.77
N VAL A 75 -2.93 -22.93 13.01
CA VAL A 75 -2.08 -22.95 14.20
C VAL A 75 -2.40 -24.22 14.99
N GLY A 76 -1.59 -25.27 14.80
CA GLY A 76 -1.80 -26.58 15.42
C GLY A 76 -2.14 -27.68 14.40
N ALA A 77 -1.65 -28.89 14.65
CA ALA A 77 -1.71 -30.01 13.69
C ALA A 77 -3.13 -30.47 13.29
N ASN A 78 -4.16 -30.06 14.02
CA ASN A 78 -5.57 -30.37 13.75
C ASN A 78 -6.47 -29.13 13.81
N ALA A 79 -5.90 -27.94 13.69
CA ALA A 79 -6.67 -26.71 13.70
C ALA A 79 -7.33 -26.47 12.33
N SER A 80 -8.51 -25.86 12.35
CA SER A 80 -9.11 -25.33 11.13
C SER A 80 -8.32 -24.12 10.64
N ALA A 81 -8.32 -23.89 9.33
CA ALA A 81 -7.82 -22.63 8.78
C ALA A 81 -8.54 -21.44 9.43
N ALA A 82 -7.75 -20.48 9.88
CA ALA A 82 -8.16 -19.22 10.46
C ALA A 82 -7.60 -18.08 9.61
N MET A 83 -8.10 -16.88 9.87
CA MET A 83 -7.55 -15.64 9.34
C MET A 83 -6.65 -15.02 10.41
N CYS A 84 -5.37 -14.81 10.10
CA CYS A 84 -4.39 -14.18 10.97
C CYS A 84 -4.04 -12.79 10.45
N ASP A 85 -3.93 -11.82 11.35
CA ASP A 85 -3.38 -10.51 11.01
C ASP A 85 -1.87 -10.63 10.81
N ALA A 86 -1.35 -9.95 9.80
CA ALA A 86 0.06 -9.93 9.47
C ALA A 86 0.54 -8.51 9.17
N GLY A 87 1.77 -8.23 9.59
CA GLY A 87 2.51 -7.02 9.24
C GLY A 87 3.87 -7.36 8.66
N VAL A 88 4.37 -6.53 7.76
CA VAL A 88 5.68 -6.71 7.14
C VAL A 88 6.62 -5.57 7.48
N LYS A 89 7.88 -5.89 7.75
CA LYS A 89 8.99 -4.94 7.88
C LYS A 89 10.00 -5.27 6.77
N ARG A 90 9.98 -4.50 5.69
CA ARG A 90 10.90 -4.65 4.56
C ARG A 90 12.21 -3.94 4.89
N GLY A 91 13.33 -4.56 4.50
CA GLY A 91 14.66 -4.07 4.90
C GLY A 91 14.87 -4.09 6.42
N TRP A 92 14.31 -5.09 7.11
CA TRP A 92 14.46 -5.27 8.55
C TRP A 92 15.89 -5.66 8.94
N GLY A 93 16.57 -6.47 8.12
CA GLY A 93 17.98 -6.82 8.28
C GLY A 93 18.89 -5.99 7.37
N ASP A 94 20.14 -5.78 7.81
CA ASP A 94 21.17 -5.06 7.03
C ASP A 94 21.53 -5.77 5.69
N ASP A 95 21.15 -7.04 5.56
CA ASP A 95 21.34 -7.90 4.38
C ASP A 95 20.15 -7.88 3.41
N GLY A 96 19.16 -7.03 3.66
CA GLY A 96 17.93 -6.95 2.88
C GLY A 96 16.85 -7.96 3.29
N THR A 97 17.00 -8.59 4.46
CA THR A 97 15.96 -9.45 5.04
C THR A 97 14.65 -8.68 5.23
N THR A 98 13.55 -9.26 4.78
CA THR A 98 12.19 -8.83 5.10
C THR A 98 11.61 -9.71 6.21
N LEU A 99 11.01 -9.08 7.22
CA LEU A 99 10.35 -9.75 8.34
C LEU A 99 8.83 -9.69 8.15
N VAL A 100 8.16 -10.83 8.11
CA VAL A 100 6.69 -10.92 8.20
C VAL A 100 6.31 -11.39 9.60
N GLU A 101 5.64 -10.54 10.38
CA GLU A 101 5.08 -10.88 11.69
C GLU A 101 3.61 -11.27 11.53
N VAL A 102 3.29 -12.53 11.79
CA VAL A 102 1.92 -13.06 11.80
C VAL A 102 1.42 -13.17 13.23
N THR A 103 0.30 -12.51 13.54
CA THR A 103 -0.38 -12.59 14.83
C THR A 103 -1.38 -13.74 14.79
N LYS A 104 -1.14 -14.76 15.62
CA LYS A 104 -1.96 -15.96 15.74
C LYS A 104 -3.25 -15.66 16.51
N PRO A 105 -4.30 -16.51 16.41
CA PRO A 105 -5.56 -16.30 17.13
C PRO A 105 -5.42 -16.25 18.66
N ASP A 106 -4.35 -16.83 19.21
CA ASP A 106 -4.03 -16.78 20.64
C ASP A 106 -3.30 -15.48 21.07
N GLY A 107 -3.08 -14.56 20.13
CA GLY A 107 -2.40 -13.28 20.33
C GLY A 107 -0.88 -13.35 20.31
N THR A 108 -0.29 -14.56 20.22
CA THR A 108 1.16 -14.70 20.07
C THR A 108 1.57 -14.45 18.62
N LYS A 109 2.83 -14.06 18.42
CA LYS A 109 3.36 -13.72 17.10
C LYS A 109 4.32 -14.78 16.59
N ARG A 110 4.39 -14.91 15.27
CA ARG A 110 5.42 -15.65 14.55
C ARG A 110 6.07 -14.69 13.55
N ALA A 111 7.38 -14.56 13.63
CA ALA A 111 8.22 -13.92 12.64
C ALA A 111 8.64 -14.95 11.58
N ILE A 112 8.47 -14.60 10.31
CA ILE A 112 8.92 -15.38 9.16
C ILE A 112 9.87 -14.48 8.35
N TYR A 113 11.02 -15.02 8.01
CA TYR A 113 12.08 -14.28 7.35
C TYR A 113 12.12 -14.59 5.85
N PHE A 114 12.24 -13.53 5.06
CA PHE A 114 12.26 -13.58 3.60
C PHE A 114 13.49 -12.89 3.03
N GLN A 115 14.06 -13.47 1.99
CA GLN A 115 15.00 -12.81 1.08
C GLN A 115 14.31 -12.63 -0.27
N GLY A 116 13.91 -11.41 -0.61
CA GLY A 116 13.02 -11.17 -1.74
C GLY A 116 11.68 -11.87 -1.53
N THR A 117 11.35 -12.87 -2.36
CA THR A 117 10.12 -13.69 -2.27
C THR A 117 10.37 -15.10 -1.72
N GLU A 118 11.60 -15.41 -1.33
CA GLU A 118 11.97 -16.71 -0.78
C GLU A 118 11.94 -16.65 0.75
N ALA A 119 11.03 -17.40 1.37
CA ALA A 119 11.04 -17.58 2.81
C ALA A 119 12.10 -18.60 3.20
N TYR A 120 12.98 -18.24 4.14
CA TYR A 120 14.12 -19.08 4.51
C TYR A 120 14.15 -19.50 5.98
N GLY A 121 13.26 -18.94 6.81
CA GLY A 121 13.16 -19.36 8.21
C GLY A 121 12.05 -18.67 8.98
N ALA A 122 11.93 -19.04 10.25
CA ALA A 122 11.02 -18.44 11.19
C ALA A 122 11.67 -18.32 12.57
N ASP A 123 11.18 -17.43 13.42
CA ASP A 123 11.63 -17.36 14.81
C ASP A 123 11.25 -18.64 15.56
N SER A 124 12.20 -19.14 16.35
CA SER A 124 12.01 -20.36 17.13
C SER A 124 12.53 -20.19 18.55
N ALA A 125 11.83 -20.81 19.50
CA ALA A 125 12.17 -20.73 20.91
C ALA A 125 11.96 -22.08 21.61
N GLN A 126 12.77 -22.35 22.62
CA GLN A 126 12.53 -23.50 23.51
C GLN A 126 11.29 -23.25 24.39
N ALA A 127 11.00 -21.98 24.70
CA ALA A 127 9.91 -21.59 25.60
C ALA A 127 8.51 -21.86 25.03
N ASP A 128 8.35 -21.82 23.70
CA ASP A 128 7.09 -22.14 23.01
C ASP A 128 7.12 -23.51 22.32
N GLY A 129 8.21 -24.28 22.50
CA GLY A 129 8.39 -25.62 21.94
C GLY A 129 8.73 -25.66 20.45
N SER A 130 8.94 -24.50 19.80
CA SER A 130 9.17 -24.43 18.36
C SER A 130 10.63 -24.65 17.93
N ALA A 131 11.59 -24.63 18.86
CA ALA A 131 13.00 -24.79 18.55
C ALA A 131 13.41 -26.14 17.94
N GLY A 132 12.52 -27.14 17.94
CA GLY A 132 12.73 -28.43 17.27
C GLY A 132 11.86 -28.64 16.04
N TRP A 133 11.17 -27.60 15.56
CA TRP A 133 10.27 -27.71 14.42
C TRP A 133 11.02 -27.54 13.11
N ASP A 134 10.62 -28.34 12.12
CA ASP A 134 11.10 -28.21 10.75
C ASP A 134 10.44 -27.01 10.07
N PHE A 135 11.22 -26.29 9.27
CA PHE A 135 10.76 -25.20 8.42
C PHE A 135 10.75 -25.65 6.97
N GLU A 136 9.61 -25.50 6.31
CA GLU A 136 9.43 -25.76 4.89
C GLU A 136 8.70 -24.58 4.24
N ALA A 137 9.19 -24.13 3.10
CA ALA A 137 8.57 -23.10 2.30
C ALA A 137 8.34 -23.61 0.88
N THR A 138 7.11 -23.46 0.40
CA THR A 138 6.73 -23.79 -0.97
C THR A 138 6.04 -22.60 -1.59
N ARG A 139 6.43 -22.22 -2.81
CA ARG A 139 5.83 -21.09 -3.52
C ARG A 139 5.00 -21.58 -4.69
N SER A 140 3.81 -21.02 -4.86
CA SER A 140 2.87 -21.34 -5.93
C SER A 140 2.29 -20.05 -6.51
N GLY A 141 2.83 -19.60 -7.65
CA GLY A 141 2.47 -18.31 -8.22
C GLY A 141 2.93 -17.18 -7.30
N ASP A 142 1.97 -16.33 -6.91
CA ASP A 142 2.22 -15.13 -6.09
C ASP A 142 2.00 -15.37 -4.59
N GLU A 143 1.96 -16.65 -4.16
CA GLU A 143 1.78 -17.04 -2.77
C GLU A 143 2.88 -18.00 -2.31
N SER A 144 3.37 -17.77 -1.09
CA SER A 144 4.27 -18.65 -0.35
C SER A 144 3.50 -19.37 0.75
N THR A 145 3.40 -20.70 0.65
CA THR A 145 2.94 -21.57 1.73
C THR A 145 4.11 -21.97 2.61
N ILE A 146 4.08 -21.51 3.86
CA ILE A 146 5.08 -21.81 4.89
C ILE A 146 4.50 -22.85 5.84
N VAL A 147 5.25 -23.91 6.10
CA VAL A 147 4.97 -24.91 7.14
C VAL A 147 6.10 -24.83 8.15
N PHE A 148 5.76 -24.59 9.41
CA PHE A 148 6.72 -24.58 10.51
C PHE A 148 6.16 -25.42 11.66
N GLY A 149 6.63 -26.66 11.75
CA GLY A 149 6.05 -27.67 12.63
C GLY A 149 4.53 -27.83 12.40
N PRO A 150 3.68 -27.62 13.42
CA PRO A 150 2.23 -27.75 13.30
C PRO A 150 1.55 -26.50 12.71
N GLU A 151 2.31 -25.47 12.32
CA GLU A 151 1.78 -24.21 11.85
C GLU A 151 1.92 -24.07 10.33
N ARG A 152 0.89 -23.51 9.69
CA ARG A 152 0.86 -23.25 8.24
C ARG A 152 0.43 -21.83 7.96
N TYR A 153 1.11 -21.14 7.07
CA TYR A 153 0.80 -19.77 6.65
C TYR A 153 0.80 -19.65 5.13
N VAL A 154 -0.15 -18.92 4.56
CA VAL A 154 -0.17 -18.58 3.14
C VAL A 154 0.08 -17.08 3.03
N ILE A 155 1.28 -16.70 2.58
CA ILE A 155 1.75 -15.31 2.54
C ILE A 155 1.78 -14.86 1.07
N PRO A 156 1.03 -13.82 0.70
CA PRO A 156 1.10 -13.28 -0.66
C PRO A 156 2.39 -12.48 -0.86
N ASP A 157 3.01 -12.62 -2.02
CA ASP A 157 4.27 -11.96 -2.35
C ASP A 157 4.14 -10.43 -2.33
N ALA A 158 2.97 -9.89 -2.71
CA ALA A 158 2.69 -8.45 -2.66
C ALA A 158 2.84 -7.87 -1.23
N LEU A 159 2.61 -8.67 -0.18
CA LEU A 159 2.92 -8.24 1.18
C LEU A 159 4.44 -8.11 1.36
N VAL A 160 5.21 -9.07 0.86
CA VAL A 160 6.66 -9.18 1.10
C VAL A 160 7.46 -8.15 0.29
N VAL A 161 7.11 -7.91 -0.98
CA VAL A 161 7.90 -7.05 -1.88
C VAL A 161 7.25 -5.71 -2.23
N GLY A 162 5.98 -5.51 -1.86
CA GLY A 162 5.20 -4.36 -2.31
C GLY A 162 4.47 -4.63 -3.63
N GLY A 163 3.57 -3.72 -4.02
CA GLY A 163 2.77 -3.79 -5.24
C GLY A 163 3.07 -2.65 -6.21
#